data_AF-A0A1Q2KYK8-F1
#
_entry.id   AF-A0A1Q2KYK8-F1
#
_cell.length_a   1.000
_cell.length_b   1.000
_cell.length_c   1.000
_cell.angle_alpha   90.00
_cell.angle_beta   90.00
_cell.angle_gamma   90.00
#
_symmetry.space_group_name_H-M   'P 1'
#
loop_
_entity.id
_entity.type
_entity.pdbx_description
1 polymer ?
#
loop_
_entity_poly.entity_id
_entity_poly.type
_entity_poly.pdbx_seq_one_letter_code
_entity_poly.pdbx_strand_id
1 'polypeptide(L)'
;MISSILISLTALYLLANLFYFFRGRQYKNSYFQASLFQKLFFTMIGITIGFAVLYYLMSFETTVIRVSTEEGRDGGENFLDYLYFSGVTILSVGYGDLVPVGYARFFALLEAAIGFLLPTAYFVRAINGQSDNPPDIKEGQGNYSDKRSKDEEDERKTEEADD
;
A
#
# COMPACT_ATOMS: atom_id res chain seq x y z
N MET A 1 33.90 -0.39 -24.36
CA MET A 1 34.30 -1.57 -23.55
C MET A 1 34.60 -1.19 -22.10
N ILE A 2 35.48 -0.23 -21.83
CA ILE A 2 35.79 0.23 -20.46
C ILE A 2 34.54 0.74 -19.72
N SER A 3 33.71 1.57 -20.36
CA SER A 3 32.47 2.10 -19.74
C SER A 3 31.49 0.99 -19.36
N SER A 4 31.35 -0.05 -20.17
CA SER A 4 30.48 -1.20 -19.87
C SER A 4 30.99 -1.99 -18.66
N ILE A 5 32.31 -2.13 -18.52
CA ILE A 5 32.93 -2.79 -17.35
C ILE A 5 32.69 -1.96 -16.09
N LEU A 6 32.87 -0.64 -16.17
CA LEU A 6 32.62 0.27 -15.05
C LEU A 6 31.15 0.26 -14.62
N ILE A 7 30.21 0.35 -15.57
CA ILE A 7 28.76 0.27 -15.27
C ILE A 7 28.42 -1.05 -14.58
N SER A 8 28.92 -2.17 -15.09
CA SER A 8 28.68 -3.50 -14.48
C SER A 8 29.27 -3.61 -13.08
N LEU A 9 30.49 -3.07 -12.86
CA LEU A 9 31.13 -3.08 -11.55
C LEU A 9 30.36 -2.21 -10.53
N THR A 10 29.92 -1.02 -10.93
CA THR A 10 29.11 -0.13 -10.09
C THR A 10 27.74 -0.74 -9.79
N ALA A 11 27.08 -1.34 -10.78
CA ALA A 11 25.82 -2.04 -10.58
C ALA A 11 25.98 -3.21 -9.59
N LEU A 12 27.04 -4.00 -9.72
CA LEU A 12 27.35 -5.09 -8.77
C LEU A 12 27.59 -4.56 -7.35
N TYR A 13 28.34 -3.46 -7.22
CA TYR A 13 28.58 -2.82 -5.93
C TYR A 13 27.28 -2.36 -5.25
N LEU A 14 26.40 -1.68 -6.00
CA LEU A 14 25.09 -1.25 -5.49
C LEU A 14 24.21 -2.44 -5.08
N LEU A 15 24.17 -3.50 -5.91
CA LEU A 15 23.43 -4.72 -5.59
C LEU A 15 23.99 -5.42 -4.34
N ALA A 16 25.31 -5.50 -4.19
CA ALA A 16 25.96 -6.08 -3.03
C ALA A 16 25.68 -5.26 -1.76
N ASN A 17 25.70 -3.93 -1.85
CA ASN A 17 25.40 -3.03 -0.74
C ASN A 17 23.93 -3.16 -0.30
N LEU A 18 23.01 -3.20 -1.27
CA LEU A 18 21.59 -3.42 -1.03
C LEU A 18 21.34 -4.79 -0.39
N PHE A 19 21.95 -5.85 -0.92
CA PHE A 19 21.81 -7.19 -0.35
C PHE A 19 22.42 -7.30 1.06
N TYR A 20 23.56 -6.65 1.30
CA TYR A 20 24.16 -6.55 2.63
C TYR A 20 23.21 -5.85 3.61
N PHE A 21 22.59 -4.73 3.20
CA PHE A 21 21.60 -4.02 4.00
C PHE A 21 20.40 -4.90 4.35
N PHE A 22 19.83 -5.62 3.37
CA PHE A 22 18.69 -6.53 3.63
C PHE A 22 19.08 -7.78 4.44
N ARG A 23 20.33 -8.24 4.36
CA ARG A 23 20.82 -9.44 5.06
C ARG A 23 21.39 -9.14 6.45
N GLY A 24 21.77 -7.90 6.71
CA GLY A 24 22.20 -7.40 8.01
C GLY A 24 21.02 -7.31 9.00
N ARG A 25 20.73 -8.43 9.69
CA ARG A 25 19.75 -8.51 10.79
C ARG A 25 20.22 -7.76 12.06
N GLN A 26 20.42 -6.44 11.97
CA GLN A 26 20.85 -5.58 13.08
C GLN A 26 19.92 -4.39 13.31
N TYR A 27 18.60 -4.63 13.36
CA TYR A 27 17.70 -3.79 14.17
C TYR A 27 16.90 -4.70 15.10
N LYS A 28 17.55 -5.08 16.20
CA LYS A 28 16.99 -5.97 17.21
C LYS A 28 15.87 -5.35 18.06
N ASN A 29 15.43 -4.10 17.81
CA ASN A 29 14.37 -3.44 18.59
C ASN A 29 13.51 -2.42 17.80
N SER A 30 13.49 -2.47 16.47
CA SER A 30 12.52 -1.71 15.69
C SER A 30 11.74 -2.68 14.83
N TYR A 31 10.47 -2.88 15.17
CA TYR A 31 9.54 -3.78 14.50
C TYR A 31 9.22 -3.25 13.10
N PHE A 32 10.21 -3.21 12.20
CA PHE A 32 9.94 -3.03 10.78
C PHE A 32 9.14 -4.25 10.35
N GLN A 33 7.82 -4.09 10.31
CA GLN A 33 6.88 -5.14 9.94
C GLN A 33 7.07 -5.41 8.44
N ALA A 34 8.06 -6.24 8.09
CA ALA A 34 8.40 -6.53 6.70
C ALA A 34 7.21 -7.08 5.90
N SER A 35 6.31 -7.83 6.57
CA SER A 35 5.03 -8.31 6.00
C SER A 35 4.14 -7.16 5.54
N LEU A 36 4.09 -6.08 6.31
CA LEU A 36 3.37 -4.87 5.98
C LEU A 36 4.02 -4.24 4.73
N PHE A 37 5.33 -3.96 4.75
CA PHE A 37 6.04 -3.33 3.63
C PHE A 37 5.94 -4.12 2.31
N GLN A 38 6.02 -5.45 2.37
CA GLN A 38 5.89 -6.31 1.20
C GLN A 38 4.53 -6.14 0.52
N LYS A 39 3.44 -6.14 1.29
CA LYS A 39 2.09 -5.91 0.76
C LYS A 39 1.99 -4.54 0.08
N LEU A 40 2.51 -3.49 0.73
CA LEU A 40 2.55 -2.14 0.15
C LEU A 40 3.27 -2.14 -1.21
N PHE A 41 4.44 -2.76 -1.29
CA PHE A 41 5.23 -2.83 -2.53
C PHE A 41 4.48 -3.52 -3.67
N PHE A 42 3.89 -4.69 -3.44
CA PHE A 42 3.11 -5.40 -4.46
C PHE A 42 1.84 -4.64 -4.87
N THR A 43 1.17 -3.98 -3.92
CA THR A 43 0.01 -3.14 -4.22
C THR A 43 0.41 -1.95 -5.10
N MET A 44 1.51 -1.26 -4.80
CA MET A 44 2.01 -0.16 -5.62
C MET A 44 2.35 -0.61 -7.04
N ILE A 45 3.06 -1.74 -7.21
CA ILE A 45 3.34 -2.33 -8.53
C ILE A 45 2.05 -2.63 -9.29
N GLY A 46 1.07 -3.25 -8.62
CA GLY A 46 -0.22 -3.57 -9.24
C GLY A 46 -0.95 -2.32 -9.73
N ILE A 47 -0.92 -1.24 -8.95
CA ILE A 47 -1.50 0.05 -9.33
C ILE A 47 -0.73 0.64 -10.52
N THR A 48 0.61 0.65 -10.49
CA THR A 48 1.44 1.12 -11.61
C THR A 48 1.09 0.39 -12.90
N ILE A 49 1.03 -0.94 -12.88
CA ILE A 49 0.67 -1.71 -14.08
C ILE A 49 -0.77 -1.40 -14.51
N GLY A 50 -1.70 -1.28 -13.57
CA GLY A 50 -3.09 -0.94 -13.84
C GLY A 50 -3.27 0.41 -14.53
N PHE A 51 -2.60 1.45 -14.04
CA PHE A 51 -2.60 2.77 -14.66
C PHE A 51 -1.87 2.79 -16.00
N ALA A 52 -0.74 2.09 -16.13
CA ALA A 52 -0.05 1.93 -17.40
C ALA A 52 -0.96 1.32 -18.49
N VAL A 53 -1.69 0.25 -18.15
CA VAL A 53 -2.68 -0.36 -19.05
C VAL A 53 -3.81 0.61 -19.34
N LEU A 54 -4.33 1.33 -18.34
CA LEU A 54 -5.37 2.34 -18.53
C LEU A 54 -4.94 3.41 -19.55
N TYR A 55 -3.75 4.00 -19.38
CA TYR A 55 -3.24 5.02 -20.31
C TYR A 55 -3.00 4.45 -21.71
N TYR A 56 -2.47 3.24 -21.80
CA TYR A 56 -2.26 2.57 -23.09
C TYR A 56 -3.59 2.31 -23.82
N LEU A 57 -4.64 1.86 -23.13
CA LEU A 57 -5.97 1.68 -23.73
C LEU A 57 -6.57 3.02 -24.16
N MET A 58 -6.44 4.07 -23.34
CA MET A 58 -6.90 5.41 -23.69
C MET A 58 -6.18 6.00 -24.91
N SER A 59 -4.93 5.60 -25.16
CA SER A 59 -4.16 6.08 -26.31
C SER A 59 -4.70 5.67 -27.67
N PHE A 60 -5.59 4.67 -27.72
CA PHE A 60 -6.23 4.25 -28.97
C PHE A 60 -7.31 5.22 -29.45
N GLU A 61 -7.89 6.02 -28.56
CA GLU A 61 -8.94 6.99 -28.90
C GLU A 61 -8.40 8.40 -29.06
N THR A 62 -7.46 8.80 -28.19
CA THR A 62 -6.91 10.15 -28.13
C THR A 62 -5.46 10.12 -27.67
N THR A 63 -4.66 11.11 -28.04
CA THR A 63 -3.34 11.29 -27.43
C THR A 63 -3.50 11.54 -25.93
N VAL A 64 -2.84 10.71 -25.12
CA VAL A 64 -2.91 10.73 -23.64
C VAL A 64 -1.69 11.40 -23.03
N ILE A 65 -0.52 11.17 -23.62
CA ILE A 65 0.76 11.72 -23.17
C ILE A 65 1.51 12.37 -24.32
N ARG A 66 2.28 13.42 -24.03
CA ARG A 66 3.14 14.09 -24.99
C ARG A 66 4.56 14.22 -24.47
N VAL A 67 5.51 14.27 -25.39
CA VAL A 67 6.89 14.58 -25.06
C VAL A 67 7.02 16.09 -24.83
N SER A 68 7.74 16.47 -23.78
CA SER A 68 8.00 17.88 -23.41
C SER A 68 9.06 18.54 -24.28
N THR A 69 8.87 18.52 -25.60
CA THR A 69 9.68 19.29 -26.56
C THR A 69 8.88 20.45 -27.13
N GLU A 70 9.56 21.47 -27.68
CA GLU A 70 8.90 22.63 -28.31
C GLU A 70 7.96 22.24 -29.45
N GLU A 71 8.24 21.11 -30.12
CA GLU A 71 7.41 20.55 -31.18
C GLU A 71 6.18 19.80 -30.66
N GLY A 72 6.13 19.46 -29.37
CA GLY A 72 4.97 18.83 -28.72
C GLY A 72 4.55 17.51 -29.37
N ARG A 73 5.52 16.65 -29.71
CA ARG A 73 5.25 15.36 -30.35
C ARG A 73 4.40 14.47 -29.44
N ASP A 74 3.50 13.70 -30.06
CA ASP A 74 2.76 12.66 -29.37
C ASP A 74 3.77 11.69 -28.73
N GLY A 75 3.60 11.46 -27.43
CA GLY A 75 4.41 10.52 -26.67
C GLY A 75 3.68 9.18 -26.55
N GLY A 76 4.39 8.15 -26.10
CA GLY A 76 3.77 6.86 -25.86
C GLY A 76 3.64 6.01 -27.11
N GLU A 77 4.76 5.73 -27.77
CA GLU A 77 4.80 4.89 -28.97
C GLU A 77 4.61 3.41 -28.63
N ASN A 78 4.95 3.02 -27.40
CA ASN A 78 4.88 1.65 -26.93
C ASN A 78 4.35 1.57 -25.50
N PHE A 79 3.93 0.37 -25.08
CA PHE A 79 3.44 0.14 -23.71
C PHE A 79 4.45 0.51 -22.61
N LEU A 80 5.76 0.38 -22.87
CA LEU A 80 6.79 0.69 -21.88
C LEU A 80 6.85 2.18 -21.57
N ASP A 81 6.54 3.05 -22.52
CA ASP A 81 6.46 4.50 -22.29
C ASP A 81 5.34 4.84 -21.30
N TYR A 82 4.18 4.17 -21.42
CA TYR A 82 3.06 4.33 -20.47
C TYR A 82 3.36 3.71 -19.11
N LEU A 83 4.08 2.58 -19.08
CA LEU A 83 4.55 1.97 -17.84
C LEU A 83 5.55 2.86 -17.11
N TYR A 84 6.47 3.48 -17.86
CA TYR A 84 7.41 4.45 -17.35
C TYR A 84 6.70 5.70 -16.83
N PHE A 85 5.77 6.28 -17.62
CA PHE A 85 4.97 7.42 -17.20
C PHE A 85 4.21 7.15 -15.89
N SER A 86 3.52 6.02 -15.80
CA SER A 86 2.81 5.59 -14.59
C SER A 86 3.76 5.43 -13.40
N GLY A 87 4.90 4.77 -13.60
CA GLY A 87 5.91 4.59 -12.55
C GLY A 87 6.47 5.92 -12.01
N VAL A 88 6.82 6.85 -12.91
CA VAL A 88 7.32 8.18 -12.57
C VAL A 88 6.25 9.02 -11.86
N THR A 89 4.97 8.82 -12.19
CA THR A 89 3.83 9.50 -11.60
C THR A 89 3.53 8.99 -10.18
N ILE A 90 3.32 7.68 -10.01
CA ILE A 90 2.97 7.11 -8.71
C ILE A 90 4.10 7.21 -7.69
N LEU A 91 5.36 7.14 -8.14
CA LEU A 91 6.54 7.35 -7.28
C LEU A 91 6.82 8.84 -7.03
N SER A 92 6.01 9.75 -7.57
CA SER A 92 6.15 11.21 -7.43
C SER A 92 7.52 11.73 -7.90
N VAL A 93 8.14 11.06 -8.87
CA VAL A 93 9.43 11.47 -9.44
C VAL A 93 9.23 12.62 -10.43
N GLY A 94 8.24 12.49 -11.32
CA GLY A 94 7.80 13.56 -12.22
C GLY A 94 8.92 14.26 -13.02
N TYR A 95 9.76 13.51 -13.76
CA TYR A 95 10.86 14.09 -14.55
C TYR A 95 10.41 15.18 -15.54
N GLY A 96 9.16 15.14 -15.98
CA GLY A 96 8.57 16.13 -16.87
C GLY A 96 8.96 15.92 -18.33
N ASP A 97 9.53 14.78 -18.69
CA ASP A 97 9.81 14.35 -20.06
C ASP A 97 8.56 13.86 -20.80
N LEU A 98 7.64 13.20 -20.09
CA LEU A 98 6.30 12.84 -20.55
C LEU A 98 5.24 13.57 -19.73
N VAL A 99 4.31 14.24 -20.41
CA VAL A 99 3.28 15.08 -19.79
C VAL A 99 1.88 14.61 -20.20
N PRO A 100 0.96 14.42 -19.25
CA PRO A 100 -0.41 14.03 -19.56
C PRO A 100 -1.20 15.17 -20.19
N VAL A 101 -2.01 14.84 -21.19
CA VAL A 101 -2.88 15.78 -21.92
C VAL A 101 -4.33 15.31 -21.91
N GLY A 102 -5.26 16.24 -22.11
CA GLY A 102 -6.70 15.94 -22.10
C GLY A 102 -7.16 15.30 -20.78
N TYR A 103 -7.98 14.25 -20.88
CA TYR A 103 -8.55 13.54 -19.74
C TYR A 103 -7.51 12.76 -18.92
N ALA A 104 -6.34 12.46 -19.49
CA ALA A 104 -5.25 11.78 -18.80
C ALA A 104 -4.78 12.53 -17.54
N ARG A 105 -4.91 13.87 -17.53
CA ARG A 105 -4.53 14.72 -16.40
C ARG A 105 -5.28 14.37 -15.11
N PHE A 106 -6.56 14.04 -15.23
CA PHE A 106 -7.36 13.64 -14.07
C PHE A 106 -6.85 12.33 -13.48
N PHE A 107 -6.59 11.34 -14.33
CA PHE A 107 -6.06 10.04 -13.91
C PHE A 107 -4.64 10.17 -13.33
N ALA A 108 -3.78 11.00 -13.91
CA ALA A 108 -2.44 11.25 -13.39
C ALA A 108 -2.46 11.91 -12.01
N LEU A 109 -3.39 12.84 -11.76
CA LEU A 109 -3.60 13.42 -10.43
C LEU A 109 -4.07 12.37 -9.42
N LEU A 110 -5.00 11.50 -9.82
CA LEU A 110 -5.52 10.44 -8.96
C LEU A 110 -4.45 9.39 -8.65
N GLU A 111 -3.64 9.02 -9.65
CA GLU A 111 -2.50 8.12 -9.50
C GLU A 111 -1.44 8.69 -8.54
N ALA A 112 -1.05 9.96 -8.72
CA ALA A 112 -0.11 10.63 -7.83
C ALA A 112 -0.66 10.73 -6.38
N ALA A 113 -1.95 11.01 -6.23
CA ALA A 113 -2.60 11.04 -4.92
C ALA A 113 -2.56 9.66 -4.24
N ILE A 114 -2.86 8.59 -4.97
CA ILE A 114 -2.74 7.21 -4.45
C ILE A 114 -1.29 6.91 -4.08
N GLY A 115 -0.34 7.26 -4.95
CA GLY A 115 1.09 7.04 -4.74
C GLY A 115 1.64 7.70 -3.47
N PHE A 116 1.07 8.85 -3.08
CA PHE A 116 1.42 9.53 -1.83
C PHE A 116 0.63 9.02 -0.61
N LEU A 117 -0.69 8.84 -0.75
CA LEU A 117 -1.58 8.49 0.35
C LEU A 117 -1.39 7.06 0.82
N LEU A 118 -1.14 6.11 -0.09
CA LEU A 118 -1.07 4.70 0.23
C LEU A 118 0.14 4.36 1.11
N PRO A 119 1.39 4.77 0.79
CA PRO A 119 2.52 4.62 1.70
C PRO A 119 2.33 5.33 3.04
N THR A 120 1.72 6.52 3.04
CA THR A 120 1.46 7.31 4.25
C THR A 120 0.49 6.60 5.19
N ALA A 121 -0.65 6.13 4.69
CA ALA A 121 -1.62 5.35 5.46
C ALA A 121 -0.99 4.08 6.03
N TYR A 122 -0.13 3.45 5.23
CA TYR A 122 0.60 2.26 5.63
C TYR A 122 1.60 2.52 6.76
N PHE A 123 2.31 3.65 6.69
CA PHE A 123 3.24 4.09 7.72
C PHE A 123 2.52 4.42 9.04
N VAL A 124 1.39 5.13 8.97
CA VAL A 124 0.53 5.40 10.14
C VAL A 124 0.09 4.09 10.80
N ARG A 125 -0.35 3.11 10.00
CA ARG A 125 -0.72 1.78 10.52
C ARG A 125 0.47 1.04 11.13
N ALA A 126 1.65 1.14 10.53
CA ALA A 126 2.85 0.47 11.04
C ALA A 126 3.30 1.03 12.39
N ILE A 127 3.16 2.35 12.61
CA ILE A 127 3.40 3.00 13.91
C ILE A 127 2.32 2.62 14.92
N ASN A 128 1.05 2.64 14.51
CA ASN A 128 -0.10 2.31 15.35
C ASN A 128 -0.30 0.80 15.55
N GLY A 129 0.70 -0.02 15.26
CA GLY A 129 0.66 -1.49 15.17
C GLY A 129 0.32 -2.26 16.45
N GLN A 130 -0.45 -1.68 17.38
CA GLN A 130 -0.94 -2.30 18.60
C GLN A 130 -2.27 -1.68 19.08
N SER A 131 -3.30 -1.64 18.21
CA SER A 131 -4.69 -1.36 18.64
C SER A 131 -5.76 -2.11 17.82
N ASP A 132 -5.38 -3.23 17.20
CA ASP A 132 -6.35 -4.22 16.70
C ASP A 132 -6.44 -5.39 17.71
N ASN A 133 -6.72 -5.08 18.98
CA ASN A 133 -7.56 -6.02 19.73
C ASN A 133 -8.97 -5.79 19.18
N PRO A 134 -9.73 -6.83 18.79
CA PRO A 134 -11.18 -6.69 18.63
C PRO A 134 -11.70 -5.96 19.88
N PRO A 135 -12.71 -5.08 19.79
CA PRO A 135 -13.40 -4.67 21.01
C PRO A 135 -13.80 -5.96 21.71
N ASP A 136 -13.14 -6.21 22.84
CA ASP A 136 -13.49 -7.25 23.78
C ASP A 136 -14.90 -6.83 24.20
N ILE A 137 -15.92 -7.30 23.48
CA ILE A 137 -17.30 -7.20 23.91
C ILE A 137 -17.37 -8.11 25.13
N LYS A 138 -16.92 -7.58 26.26
CA LYS A 138 -17.36 -7.99 27.58
C LYS A 138 -18.73 -7.38 27.80
N GLU A 139 -19.69 -7.76 26.95
CA GLU A 139 -21.09 -7.73 27.38
C GLU A 139 -21.32 -9.02 28.15
N GLY A 140 -21.64 -8.84 29.43
CA GLY A 140 -21.63 -9.89 30.42
C GLY A 140 -22.56 -11.03 30.08
N GLN A 141 -21.99 -12.20 29.82
CA GLN A 141 -22.59 -13.44 30.27
C GLN A 141 -22.11 -13.68 31.70
N GLY A 142 -22.80 -13.00 32.63
CA GLY A 142 -22.85 -13.45 34.01
C GLY A 142 -23.29 -14.91 34.02
N ASN A 143 -22.53 -15.71 34.75
CA ASN A 143 -22.72 -17.12 35.03
C ASN A 143 -24.22 -17.46 35.20
N TYR A 144 -24.87 -18.04 34.17
CA TYR A 144 -26.30 -18.41 34.19
C TYR A 144 -26.61 -19.43 35.32
N SER A 145 -25.58 -20.12 35.80
CA SER A 145 -25.66 -21.03 36.95
C SER A 145 -25.88 -20.32 38.29
N ASP A 146 -25.49 -19.05 38.43
CA ASP A 146 -25.56 -18.31 39.71
C ASP A 146 -26.88 -17.53 39.88
N LYS A 147 -27.60 -17.27 38.77
CA LYS A 147 -28.98 -16.78 38.83
C LYS A 147 -29.96 -17.89 39.18
N ARG A 148 -29.78 -19.07 38.60
CA ARG A 148 -30.65 -20.22 38.87
C ARG A 148 -30.55 -20.70 40.32
N SER A 149 -29.38 -20.64 40.94
CA SER A 149 -29.22 -20.98 42.36
C SER A 149 -29.90 -19.97 43.29
N LYS A 150 -29.91 -18.67 42.95
CA LYS A 150 -30.62 -17.64 43.73
C LYS A 150 -32.13 -17.71 43.55
N ASP A 151 -32.60 -17.90 42.32
CA ASP A 151 -34.03 -18.00 42.04
C ASP A 151 -34.62 -19.27 42.70
N GLU A 152 -33.89 -20.40 42.71
CA GLU A 152 -34.30 -21.63 43.41
C GLU A 152 -34.19 -21.54 44.95
N GLU A 153 -33.38 -20.62 45.49
CA GLU A 153 -33.27 -20.38 46.94
C GLU A 153 -34.35 -19.41 47.44
N ASP A 154 -34.73 -18.43 46.63
CA ASP A 154 -35.82 -17.50 46.94
C ASP A 154 -37.20 -18.16 46.78
N GLU A 155 -37.41 -19.05 45.79
CA GLU A 155 -38.64 -19.85 45.69
C GLU A 155 -38.83 -20.76 46.92
N ARG A 156 -37.76 -21.42 47.40
CA ARG A 156 -37.84 -22.27 48.60
C ARG A 156 -38.17 -21.50 49.88
N LYS A 157 -37.66 -20.27 50.03
CA LYS A 157 -37.98 -19.41 51.19
C LYS A 157 -39.40 -18.87 51.17
N THR A 158 -40.01 -18.81 49.98
CA THR A 158 -41.40 -18.35 49.83
C THR A 158 -42.38 -19.49 50.11
N GLU A 159 -42.05 -20.73 49.76
CA GLU A 159 -42.86 -21.91 50.08
C GLU A 159 -42.82 -22.30 51.57
N GLU A 160 -41.70 -22.10 52.27
CA GLU A 160 -41.61 -22.36 53.73
C GLU A 160 -42.32 -21.31 54.61
N ALA A 161 -42.76 -20.17 54.04
CA ALA A 161 -43.41 -19.09 54.78
C ALA A 161 -44.95 -19.17 54.77
N ASP A 162 -45.53 -20.07 53.96
CA ASP A 162 -46.97 -20.23 53.76
C ASP A 162 -47.54 -21.55 54.36
N ASP A 163 -46.76 -22.28 55.18
CA ASP A 163 -47.18 -23.48 55.94
C ASP A 163 -47.20 -23.22 57.47
#